data_AF-A0A6J7NWD2-F1
#
_entry.id   AF-A0A6J7NWD2-F1
#
_cell.length_a   1.000
_cell.length_b   1.000
_cell.length_c   1.000
_cell.angle_alpha   90.00
_cell.angle_beta   90.00
_cell.angle_gamma   90.00
#
_symmetry.space_group_name_H-M   'P 1'
#
loop_
_entity.id
_entity.type
_entity.pdbx_description
1 polymer ?
#
loop_
_entity_poly.entity_id
_entity_poly.type
_entity_poly.pdbx_seq_one_letter_code
_entity_poly.pdbx_strand_id
1 'polypeptide(L)'
;MLLTRCDSVQIEAVLTAHPGATRVGATLLWRSAAPRPDRVAICTAGTADGSVADECMVTLKAHGVAARRFDDVGVAGLHRLLSVLDDIVLADAVVVIAGMEGALASVIGGLTAAPVIAVPTSVGYGAGLEGVTALLAMHASCASGITVVGIDNGFGAACAIVRLLGRAQRDG
;
A
#
# COMPACT_ATOMS: atom_id res chain seq x y z
N MET A 1 8.35 14.11 7.11
CA MET A 1 9.01 13.43 8.24
C MET A 1 7.98 12.53 8.86
N LEU A 2 8.36 11.26 8.93
CA LEU A 2 7.50 10.10 9.11
C LEU A 2 8.30 9.09 9.94
N LEU A 3 7.61 8.34 10.79
CA LEU A 3 8.15 7.16 11.46
C LEU A 3 7.11 6.04 11.36
N THR A 4 7.50 4.85 10.92
CA THR A 4 6.61 3.69 10.76
C THR A 4 7.02 2.57 11.72
N ARG A 5 6.11 1.63 11.99
CA ARG A 5 6.32 0.45 12.86
C ARG A 5 6.85 0.81 14.26
N CYS A 6 6.31 1.88 14.82
CA CYS A 6 6.72 2.40 16.10
C CYS A 6 6.22 1.52 17.24
N ASP A 7 7.07 1.30 18.24
CA ASP A 7 6.63 0.84 19.56
C ASP A 7 5.99 1.98 20.37
N SER A 8 5.44 1.65 21.55
CA SER A 8 4.78 2.63 22.43
C SER A 8 5.73 3.73 22.90
N VAL A 9 7.00 3.41 23.18
CA VAL A 9 8.00 4.37 23.65
C VAL A 9 8.31 5.40 22.55
N GLN A 10 8.48 4.92 21.31
CA GLN A 10 8.72 5.75 20.14
C GLN A 10 7.51 6.64 19.82
N ILE A 11 6.29 6.09 19.93
CA ILE A 11 5.05 6.87 19.75
C ILE A 11 5.02 8.05 20.73
N GLU A 12 5.19 7.79 22.03
CA GLU A 12 5.16 8.83 23.06
C GLU A 12 6.26 9.88 22.85
N ALA A 13 7.47 9.45 22.49
CA ALA A 13 8.58 10.36 22.21
C ALA A 13 8.27 11.30 21.03
N VAL A 14 7.69 10.78 19.93
CA VAL A 14 7.32 11.59 18.77
C VAL A 14 6.18 12.54 19.10
N LEU A 15 5.15 12.09 19.81
CA LEU A 15 4.01 12.94 20.19
C LEU A 15 4.44 14.06 21.16
N THR A 16 5.39 13.78 22.06
CA THR A 16 5.97 14.78 22.95
C THR A 16 6.77 15.83 22.17
N ALA A 17 7.64 15.39 21.27
CA ALA A 17 8.48 16.29 20.47
C ALA A 17 7.68 17.05 19.39
N HIS A 18 6.59 16.46 18.90
CA HIS A 18 5.75 16.98 17.83
C HIS A 18 4.27 16.82 18.17
N PRO A 19 3.68 17.72 18.99
CA PRO A 19 2.29 17.61 19.44
C PRO A 19 1.24 17.62 18.31
N GLY A 20 1.59 18.13 17.13
CA GLY A 20 0.74 18.11 15.92
C GLY A 20 0.88 16.86 15.05
N ALA A 21 1.65 15.85 15.48
CA ALA A 21 1.81 14.62 14.71
C ALA A 21 0.48 13.86 14.62
N THR A 22 0.16 13.37 13.42
CA THR A 22 -0.96 12.45 13.20
C THR A 22 -0.49 11.02 13.37
N ARG A 23 -1.21 10.22 14.16
CA ARG A 23 -0.95 8.78 14.34
C ARG A 23 -2.01 7.94 13.64
N VAL A 24 -1.57 6.91 12.92
CA VAL A 24 -2.41 5.83 12.37
C VAL A 24 -1.74 4.51 12.71
N GLY A 25 -2.36 3.71 13.59
CA GLY A 25 -1.76 2.48 14.09
C GLY A 25 -0.37 2.72 14.72
N ALA A 26 0.65 2.08 14.15
CA ALA A 26 2.07 2.20 14.53
C ALA A 26 2.85 3.21 13.66
N THR A 27 2.16 4.07 12.91
CA THR A 27 2.79 5.04 12.00
C THR A 27 2.45 6.47 12.39
N LEU A 28 3.45 7.35 12.46
CA LEU A 28 3.29 8.77 12.77
C LEU A 28 3.81 9.68 11.67
N LEU A 29 3.06 10.73 11.38
CA LEU A 29 3.38 11.76 10.41
C LEU A 29 3.28 13.15 11.03
N TRP A 30 4.34 13.94 10.94
CA TRP A 30 4.36 15.33 11.46
C TRP A 30 4.91 16.35 10.45
N ARG A 31 5.32 15.90 9.27
CA ARG A 31 5.64 16.77 8.14
C ARG A 31 5.33 16.04 6.83
N SER A 32 4.50 16.65 5.98
CA SER A 32 4.20 16.17 4.63
C SER A 32 4.82 17.11 3.58
N ALA A 33 5.10 16.59 2.38
CA ALA A 33 5.48 17.40 1.23
C ALA A 33 4.27 18.16 0.64
N ALA A 34 4.53 19.04 -0.34
CA ALA A 34 3.45 19.71 -1.07
C ALA A 34 2.53 18.69 -1.75
N PRO A 35 1.20 18.96 -1.82
CA PRO A 35 0.25 18.07 -2.48
C PRO A 35 0.63 17.79 -3.93
N ARG A 36 0.41 16.54 -4.35
CA ARG A 36 0.62 16.05 -5.71
C ARG A 36 -0.73 15.62 -6.32
N PRO A 37 -0.94 15.80 -7.63
CA PRO A 37 -2.20 15.45 -8.29
C PRO A 37 -2.33 13.96 -8.62
N ASP A 38 -1.32 13.14 -8.32
CA ASP A 38 -1.27 11.73 -8.67
C ASP A 38 -2.41 10.93 -7.99
N ARG A 39 -3.10 10.09 -8.77
CA ARG A 39 -4.16 9.20 -8.32
C ARG A 39 -3.58 7.83 -8.02
N VAL A 40 -3.41 7.51 -6.73
CA VAL A 40 -2.94 6.19 -6.31
C VAL A 40 -4.06 5.41 -5.64
N ALA A 41 -4.29 4.19 -6.11
CA ALA A 41 -5.22 3.26 -5.47
C ALA A 41 -4.45 2.29 -4.56
N ILE A 42 -4.93 2.06 -3.35
CA ILE A 42 -4.45 1.00 -2.46
C ILE A 42 -5.58 0.00 -2.24
N CYS A 43 -5.36 -1.24 -2.63
CA CYS A 43 -6.35 -2.31 -2.54
C CYS A 43 -5.88 -3.34 -1.52
N THR A 44 -6.68 -3.62 -0.50
CA THR A 44 -6.43 -4.72 0.44
C THR A 44 -7.30 -5.93 0.11
N ALA A 45 -6.76 -7.14 0.28
CA ALA A 45 -7.56 -8.36 0.07
C ALA A 45 -8.55 -8.59 1.21
N GLY A 46 -8.16 -8.24 2.44
CA GLY A 46 -9.02 -8.31 3.61
C GLY A 46 -8.65 -7.27 4.66
N THR A 47 -9.48 -7.16 5.70
CA THR A 47 -9.26 -6.20 6.80
C THR A 47 -7.98 -6.46 7.59
N ALA A 48 -7.48 -7.70 7.61
CA ALA A 48 -6.24 -8.08 8.29
C ALA A 48 -5.00 -7.39 7.69
N ASP A 49 -5.03 -7.03 6.42
CA ASP A 49 -3.94 -6.32 5.72
C ASP A 49 -3.82 -4.84 6.16
N GLY A 50 -4.72 -4.38 7.04
CA GLY A 50 -4.94 -2.96 7.31
C GLY A 50 -3.74 -2.23 7.90
N SER A 51 -2.92 -2.87 8.73
CA SER A 51 -1.72 -2.23 9.30
C SER A 51 -0.66 -1.91 8.25
N VAL A 52 -0.51 -2.78 7.26
CA VAL A 52 0.40 -2.60 6.11
C VAL A 52 -0.16 -1.51 5.18
N ALA A 53 -1.48 -1.48 4.99
CA ALA A 53 -2.15 -0.42 4.24
C ALA A 53 -2.03 0.95 4.92
N ASP A 54 -2.15 1.02 6.25
CA ASP A 54 -1.95 2.25 7.03
C ASP A 54 -0.52 2.77 6.86
N GLU A 55 0.50 1.90 6.97
CA GLU A 55 1.90 2.26 6.70
C GLU A 55 2.05 2.86 5.29
N CYS A 56 1.48 2.21 4.28
CA CYS A 56 1.56 2.67 2.90
C CYS A 56 0.86 4.02 2.69
N MET A 57 -0.39 4.16 3.17
CA MET A 57 -1.19 5.39 3.09
C MET A 57 -0.48 6.58 3.72
N VAL A 58 0.02 6.41 4.94
CA VAL A 58 0.68 7.52 5.66
C VAL A 58 2.02 7.85 5.02
N THR A 59 2.72 6.85 4.48
CA THR A 59 3.97 7.08 3.73
C THR A 59 3.72 7.87 2.45
N LEU A 60 2.71 7.52 1.65
CA LEU A 60 2.31 8.29 0.46
C LEU A 60 1.90 9.72 0.83
N LYS A 61 1.11 9.87 1.90
CA LYS A 61 0.73 11.17 2.44
C LYS A 61 1.94 11.99 2.86
N ALA A 62 2.99 11.38 3.42
CA ALA A 62 4.23 12.07 3.76
C ALA A 62 4.93 12.67 2.52
N HIS A 63 4.72 12.05 1.36
CA HIS A 63 5.25 12.49 0.06
C HIS A 63 4.27 13.35 -0.75
N GLY A 64 3.17 13.80 -0.13
CA GLY A 64 2.19 14.68 -0.77
C GLY A 64 1.18 13.97 -1.66
N VAL A 65 1.21 12.63 -1.74
CA VAL A 65 0.27 11.84 -2.53
C VAL A 65 -0.92 11.45 -1.66
N ALA A 66 -2.12 11.91 -2.04
CA ALA A 66 -3.37 11.53 -1.37
C ALA A 66 -3.96 10.28 -2.04
N ALA A 67 -3.52 9.11 -1.58
CA ALA A 67 -4.03 7.84 -2.11
C ALA A 67 -5.47 7.56 -1.66
N ARG A 68 -6.20 6.79 -2.48
CA ARG A 68 -7.53 6.27 -2.16
C ARG A 68 -7.41 4.78 -1.81
N ARG A 69 -8.00 4.39 -0.68
CA ARG A 69 -7.97 3.02 -0.17
C ARG A 69 -9.29 2.30 -0.45
N PHE A 70 -9.18 1.05 -0.85
CA PHE A 70 -10.28 0.11 -1.06
C PHE A 70 -10.00 -1.12 -0.21
N ASP A 71 -10.83 -1.33 0.81
CA ASP A 71 -10.65 -2.43 1.75
C ASP A 71 -11.49 -3.65 1.41
N ASP A 72 -10.96 -4.82 1.73
CA ASP A 72 -11.67 -6.10 1.57
C ASP A 72 -12.15 -6.34 0.13
N VAL A 73 -11.29 -6.08 -0.86
CA VAL A 73 -11.55 -6.33 -2.28
C VAL A 73 -10.89 -7.62 -2.78
N GLY A 74 -10.68 -8.59 -1.88
CA GLY A 74 -10.04 -9.86 -2.18
C GLY A 74 -10.84 -10.77 -3.13
N VAL A 75 -10.15 -11.79 -3.66
CA VAL A 75 -10.69 -12.67 -4.70
C VAL A 75 -11.84 -13.56 -4.22
N ALA A 76 -11.93 -13.83 -2.91
CA ALA A 76 -13.05 -14.55 -2.30
C ALA A 76 -14.40 -13.83 -2.46
N GLY A 77 -14.36 -12.51 -2.67
CA GLY A 77 -15.52 -11.66 -2.87
C GLY A 77 -15.36 -10.77 -4.09
N LEU A 78 -15.04 -11.34 -5.25
CA LEU A 78 -14.68 -10.60 -6.47
C LEU A 78 -15.65 -9.47 -6.86
N HIS A 79 -16.94 -9.61 -6.56
CA HIS A 79 -17.94 -8.55 -6.77
C HIS A 79 -17.59 -7.23 -6.05
N ARG A 80 -16.92 -7.29 -4.89
CA ARG A 80 -16.46 -6.10 -4.15
C ARG A 80 -15.37 -5.36 -4.94
N LEU A 81 -14.41 -6.09 -5.51
CA LEU A 81 -13.42 -5.50 -6.42
C LEU A 81 -14.09 -4.87 -7.65
N LEU A 82 -15.02 -5.59 -8.28
CA LEU A 82 -15.72 -5.09 -9.49
C LEU A 82 -16.51 -3.80 -9.21
N SER A 83 -17.03 -3.63 -8.00
CA SER A 83 -17.77 -2.40 -7.61
C SER A 83 -16.90 -1.14 -7.55
N VAL A 84 -15.58 -1.28 -7.50
CA VAL A 84 -14.61 -0.17 -7.44
C VAL A 84 -13.65 -0.17 -8.64
N LEU A 85 -13.93 -0.98 -9.66
CA LEU A 85 -13.04 -1.20 -10.79
C LEU A 85 -12.72 0.09 -11.54
N ASP A 86 -13.71 0.94 -11.79
CA ASP A 86 -13.52 2.20 -12.53
C ASP A 86 -12.48 3.10 -11.84
N ASP A 87 -12.51 3.18 -10.50
CA ASP A 87 -11.54 3.96 -9.74
C ASP A 87 -10.11 3.37 -9.84
N ILE A 88 -9.98 2.05 -9.89
CA ILE A 88 -8.69 1.35 -10.03
C ILE A 88 -8.11 1.52 -11.43
N VAL A 89 -8.95 1.44 -12.46
CA VAL A 89 -8.54 1.61 -13.87
C VAL A 89 -8.11 3.05 -14.15
N LEU A 90 -8.70 4.03 -13.47
CA LEU A 90 -8.34 5.45 -13.59
C LEU A 90 -7.12 5.86 -12.74
N ALA A 91 -6.57 4.98 -11.91
CA ALA A 91 -5.40 5.28 -11.09
C ALA A 91 -4.14 5.38 -11.94
N ASP A 92 -3.23 6.29 -11.57
CA ASP A 92 -1.93 6.46 -12.20
C ASP A 92 -0.92 5.40 -11.70
N ALA A 93 -1.17 4.81 -10.53
CA ALA A 93 -0.48 3.63 -10.00
C ALA A 93 -1.34 2.91 -8.95
N VAL A 94 -1.12 1.60 -8.77
CA VAL A 94 -1.88 0.77 -7.83
C VAL A 94 -0.94 0.06 -6.86
N VAL A 95 -1.31 0.04 -5.58
CA VAL A 95 -0.70 -0.82 -4.56
C VAL A 95 -1.69 -1.91 -4.20
N VAL A 96 -1.25 -3.17 -4.29
CA VAL A 96 -2.05 -4.32 -3.85
C VAL A 96 -1.41 -4.91 -2.62
N ILE A 97 -2.17 -5.02 -1.54
CA ILE A 97 -1.71 -5.52 -0.25
C ILE A 97 -2.55 -6.75 0.09
N ALA A 98 -1.93 -7.93 0.12
CA ALA A 98 -2.69 -9.17 0.29
C ALA A 98 -1.85 -10.29 0.93
N GLY A 99 -2.48 -11.01 1.85
CA GLY A 99 -1.98 -12.25 2.42
C GLY A 99 -2.46 -13.52 1.71
N MET A 100 -2.43 -14.64 2.43
CA MET A 100 -2.87 -15.96 1.96
C MET A 100 -2.16 -16.40 0.67
N GLU A 101 -2.88 -16.42 -0.45
CA GLU A 101 -2.47 -16.89 -1.77
C GLU A 101 -1.99 -15.74 -2.69
N GLY A 102 -2.08 -14.49 -2.24
CA GLY A 102 -1.64 -13.29 -2.96
C GLY A 102 -2.35 -13.03 -4.29
N ALA A 103 -3.47 -13.70 -4.58
CA ALA A 103 -4.08 -13.73 -5.92
C ALA A 103 -4.60 -12.37 -6.39
N LEU A 104 -4.95 -11.47 -5.46
CA LEU A 104 -5.46 -10.14 -5.78
C LEU A 104 -4.50 -9.35 -6.68
N ALA A 105 -3.18 -9.52 -6.51
CA ALA A 105 -2.18 -8.84 -7.32
C ALA A 105 -2.29 -9.23 -8.80
N SER A 106 -2.41 -10.53 -9.08
CA SER A 106 -2.59 -11.06 -10.44
C SER A 106 -3.88 -10.58 -11.08
N VAL A 107 -4.98 -10.55 -10.32
CA VAL A 107 -6.28 -10.06 -10.81
C VAL A 107 -6.20 -8.59 -11.18
N ILE A 108 -5.71 -7.74 -10.27
CA ILE A 108 -5.59 -6.29 -10.53
C ILE A 108 -4.63 -6.02 -11.69
N GLY A 109 -3.48 -6.70 -11.76
CA GLY A 109 -2.54 -6.56 -12.87
C GLY A 109 -3.11 -6.93 -14.24
N GLY A 110 -4.16 -7.77 -14.29
CA GLY A 110 -4.90 -8.06 -15.52
C GLY A 110 -6.00 -7.04 -15.86
N LEU A 111 -6.37 -6.17 -14.92
CA LEU A 111 -7.49 -5.23 -15.02
C LEU A 111 -7.05 -3.78 -15.26
N THR A 112 -5.82 -3.41 -14.91
CA THR A 112 -5.31 -2.04 -15.07
C THR A 112 -4.09 -1.99 -15.98
N ALA A 113 -3.94 -0.90 -16.73
CA ALA A 113 -2.72 -0.58 -17.47
C ALA A 113 -1.69 0.16 -16.59
N ALA A 114 -2.08 0.59 -15.39
CA ALA A 114 -1.21 1.26 -14.45
C ALA A 114 -0.18 0.28 -13.84
N PRO A 115 1.01 0.75 -13.45
CA PRO A 115 1.96 -0.08 -12.73
C PRO A 115 1.40 -0.51 -11.37
N VAL A 116 1.66 -1.77 -11.02
CA VAL A 116 1.15 -2.40 -9.80
C VAL A 116 2.33 -2.73 -8.88
N ILE A 117 2.29 -2.20 -7.65
CA ILE A 117 3.21 -2.61 -6.58
C ILE A 117 2.49 -3.59 -5.66
N ALA A 118 2.94 -4.84 -5.65
CA ALA A 118 2.37 -5.90 -4.84
C ALA A 118 3.13 -6.03 -3.51
N VAL A 119 2.38 -6.03 -2.41
CA VAL A 119 2.87 -6.15 -1.03
C VAL A 119 2.29 -7.42 -0.44
N PRO A 120 3.07 -8.51 -0.40
CA PRO A 120 2.64 -9.70 0.31
C PRO A 120 2.60 -9.38 1.80
N THR A 121 1.58 -9.85 2.51
CA THR A 121 1.49 -9.67 3.97
C THR A 121 1.70 -10.97 4.70
N SER A 122 2.19 -10.91 5.94
CA SER A 122 2.39 -12.08 6.80
C SER A 122 1.09 -12.64 7.39
N VAL A 123 -0.04 -11.96 7.17
CA VAL A 123 -1.36 -12.41 7.64
C VAL A 123 -1.81 -13.69 6.92
N GLY A 124 -2.69 -14.42 7.59
CA GLY A 124 -3.18 -15.71 7.13
C GLY A 124 -2.80 -16.84 8.06
N TYR A 125 -3.05 -18.07 7.64
CA TYR A 125 -2.82 -19.27 8.44
C TYR A 125 -2.51 -20.47 7.54
N GLY A 126 -2.07 -21.58 8.17
CA GLY A 126 -1.79 -22.83 7.48
C GLY A 126 -0.73 -22.64 6.39
N ALA A 127 -1.12 -22.85 5.14
CA ALA A 127 -0.23 -22.74 3.99
C ALA A 127 0.19 -21.30 3.63
N GLY A 128 -0.19 -20.28 4.41
CA GLY A 128 0.29 -18.90 4.20
C GLY A 128 1.78 -18.71 4.51
N LEU A 129 2.34 -19.51 5.43
CA LEU A 129 3.77 -19.53 5.81
C LEU A 129 4.34 -18.12 6.07
N GLU A 130 3.67 -17.34 6.93
CA GLU A 130 4.07 -15.96 7.29
C GLU A 130 4.26 -15.04 6.07
N GLY A 131 3.43 -15.23 5.04
CA GLY A 131 3.44 -14.43 3.81
C GLY A 131 4.36 -14.95 2.72
N VAL A 132 5.12 -16.02 2.96
CA VAL A 132 5.99 -16.64 1.93
C VAL A 132 5.17 -17.13 0.74
N THR A 133 3.98 -17.70 0.98
CA THR A 133 3.12 -18.17 -0.11
C THR A 133 2.62 -17.02 -0.96
N ALA A 134 2.15 -15.93 -0.34
CA ALA A 134 1.74 -14.72 -1.06
C ALA A 134 2.91 -14.11 -1.85
N LEU A 135 4.10 -14.02 -1.24
CA LEU A 135 5.32 -13.50 -1.89
C LEU A 135 5.66 -14.29 -3.16
N LEU A 136 5.72 -15.63 -3.05
CA LEU A 136 6.05 -16.49 -4.19
C LEU A 136 4.96 -16.43 -5.26
N ALA A 137 3.68 -16.41 -4.88
CA ALA A 137 2.56 -16.31 -5.81
C ALA A 137 2.57 -14.98 -6.58
N MET A 138 2.81 -13.85 -5.89
CA MET A 138 2.92 -12.53 -6.53
C MET A 138 4.12 -12.47 -7.48
N HIS A 139 5.26 -13.07 -7.12
CA HIS A 139 6.43 -13.15 -8.01
C HIS A 139 6.22 -14.07 -9.22
N ALA A 140 5.45 -15.15 -9.04
CA ALA A 140 5.12 -16.09 -10.11
C ALA A 140 3.98 -15.60 -11.01
N SER A 141 3.39 -14.44 -10.74
CA SER A 141 2.30 -13.90 -11.53
C SER A 141 2.71 -13.64 -12.98
N CYS A 142 1.85 -14.04 -13.91
CA CYS A 142 2.02 -13.74 -15.34
C CYS A 142 1.47 -12.35 -15.73
N ALA A 143 0.81 -11.64 -14.80
CA ALA A 143 0.25 -10.33 -15.09
C ALA A 143 1.38 -9.29 -15.25
N SER A 144 1.34 -8.56 -16.36
CA SER A 144 2.33 -7.53 -16.69
C SER A 144 2.26 -6.35 -15.73
N GLY A 145 3.41 -5.71 -15.50
CA GLY A 145 3.46 -4.46 -14.72
C GLY A 145 3.45 -4.63 -13.20
N ILE A 146 3.51 -5.87 -12.69
CA ILE A 146 3.63 -6.15 -11.26
C ILE A 146 5.09 -6.06 -10.82
N THR A 147 5.35 -5.30 -9.75
CA THR A 147 6.61 -5.31 -8.99
C THR A 147 6.31 -5.68 -7.55
N VAL A 148 7.02 -6.66 -7.00
CA VAL A 148 6.77 -7.16 -5.65
C VAL A 148 7.79 -6.59 -4.67
N VAL A 149 7.32 -6.13 -3.50
CA VAL A 149 8.19 -5.71 -2.39
C VAL A 149 8.24 -6.79 -1.31
N GLY A 150 9.10 -6.58 -0.30
CA GLY A 150 9.19 -7.49 0.84
C GLY A 150 7.87 -7.64 1.61
N ILE A 151 7.77 -8.72 2.38
CA ILE A 151 6.60 -9.03 3.21
C ILE A 151 6.33 -7.88 4.19
N ASP A 152 5.06 -7.49 4.30
CA ASP A 152 4.53 -6.39 5.09
C ASP A 152 5.11 -5.01 4.74
N ASN A 153 5.84 -4.86 3.63
CA ASN A 153 6.59 -3.63 3.33
C ASN A 153 5.74 -2.52 2.68
N GLY A 154 4.73 -2.03 3.41
CA GLY A 154 3.88 -0.92 2.98
C GLY A 154 4.66 0.37 2.74
N PHE A 155 5.68 0.64 3.57
CA PHE A 155 6.60 1.77 3.39
C PHE A 155 7.35 1.70 2.05
N GLY A 156 7.97 0.55 1.77
CA GLY A 156 8.71 0.31 0.53
C GLY A 156 7.83 0.43 -0.71
N ALA A 157 6.58 -0.04 -0.62
CA ALA A 157 5.62 0.11 -1.70
C ALA A 157 5.30 1.58 -2.00
N ALA A 158 5.02 2.37 -0.96
CA ALA A 158 4.77 3.80 -1.10
C ALA A 158 5.99 4.53 -1.70
N CYS A 159 7.20 4.23 -1.24
CA CYS A 159 8.42 4.80 -1.79
C CYS A 159 8.65 4.41 -3.27
N ALA A 160 8.30 3.18 -3.66
CA ALA A 160 8.39 2.73 -5.05
C ALA A 160 7.42 3.53 -5.94
N ILE A 161 6.18 3.69 -5.52
CA ILE A 161 5.16 4.50 -6.21
C ILE A 161 5.64 5.95 -6.38
N VAL A 162 6.12 6.59 -5.31
CA VAL A 162 6.60 7.98 -5.38
C VAL A 162 7.75 8.16 -6.36
N ARG A 163 8.64 7.17 -6.48
CA ARG A 163 9.73 7.20 -7.46
C ARG A 163 9.24 6.96 -8.88
N LEU A 164 8.28 6.06 -9.04
CA LEU A 164 7.68 5.74 -10.33
C LEU A 164 6.94 6.94 -10.93
N LEU A 165 6.16 7.66 -10.10
CA LEU A 165 5.43 8.86 -10.50
C LEU A 165 6.35 10.08 -10.69
N GLY A 166 7.66 9.92 -10.55
CA GLY A 166 8.64 10.97 -10.74
C GLY A 166 8.64 12.03 -9.63
N ARG A 167 9.49 13.05 -9.81
CA ARG A 167 9.58 14.18 -8.87
C ARG A 167 8.47 15.17 -9.18
N ALA A 168 7.84 15.72 -8.13
CA ALA A 168 7.05 16.93 -8.27
C ALA A 168 7.91 17.98 -8.99
N GLN A 169 7.34 18.64 -10.00
CA GLN A 169 8.02 19.72 -10.71
C GLN A 169 8.52 20.71 -9.67
N ARG A 170 9.84 20.97 -9.67
CA ARG A 170 10.40 22.07 -8.90
C ARG A 170 10.00 23.31 -9.68
N ASP A 171 9.05 24.08 -9.15
CA ASP A 171 8.77 25.41 -9.66
C ASP A 171 10.11 26.17 -9.71
N GLY A 172 10.53 26.53 -10.92
CA GLY A 172 11.75 27.28 -11.21
C GLY A 172 11.52 28.77 -11.15
#